data_AF-A0A258VSU1-F1
#
_entry.id   AF-A0A258VSU1-F1
#
_cell.length_a   1.000
_cell.length_b   1.000
_cell.length_c   1.000
_cell.angle_alpha   90.00
_cell.angle_beta   90.00
_cell.angle_gamma   90.00
#
_symmetry.space_group_name_H-M   'P 1'
#
loop_
_entity.id
_entity.type
_entity.pdbx_description
1 polymer ?
#
loop_
_entity_poly.entity_id
_entity_poly.type
_entity_poly.pdbx_seq_one_letter_code
_entity_poly.pdbx_strand_id
1 'polypeptide(L)'
;MFILFFSISGAVFGLVSCGKVKNSSSSDGGSVVGTAEFVSARDIIGTKCLSCHSTWSAYSSDDFVKKGLVFKGSPANSTLYTRIRGNDLGVAGDMPTGQPNLSLAEIKEIKAWINSL
;
A
#
# COMPACT_ATOMS: atom_id res chain seq x y z
N MET A 1 50.90 24.98 38.97
CA MET A 1 50.55 23.56 39.20
C MET A 1 49.42 23.21 38.23
N PHE A 2 49.73 22.30 37.30
CA PHE A 2 48.88 21.56 36.34
C PHE A 2 47.93 22.28 35.36
N ILE A 3 48.24 22.02 34.09
CA ILE A 3 47.51 22.26 32.84
C ILE A 3 46.41 21.21 32.71
N LEU A 4 45.28 21.52 32.05
CA LEU A 4 44.69 20.67 30.99
C LEU A 4 43.52 21.37 30.29
N PHE A 5 43.81 21.88 29.11
CA PHE A 5 42.84 22.09 28.04
C PHE A 5 42.29 20.73 27.62
N PHE A 6 40.97 20.55 27.65
CA PHE A 6 40.30 19.50 26.89
C PHE A 6 39.35 20.14 25.88
N SER A 7 39.84 20.17 24.65
CA SER A 7 39.05 20.38 23.44
C SER A 7 38.28 19.11 23.14
N ILE A 8 36.95 19.18 23.08
CA ILE A 8 36.07 18.17 22.47
C ILE A 8 35.04 18.99 21.67
N SER A 9 35.33 19.27 20.41
CA SER A 9 34.89 18.51 19.22
C SER A 9 33.39 18.28 19.19
N GLY A 10 32.77 18.81 18.14
CA GLY A 10 31.33 18.84 17.96
C GLY A 10 30.68 17.47 17.80
N ALA A 11 29.35 17.48 17.88
CA ALA A 11 28.51 16.88 16.86
C ALA A 11 27.07 17.38 17.04
N VAL A 12 26.60 18.13 16.05
CA VAL A 12 25.17 18.25 15.75
C VAL A 12 24.72 16.85 15.33
N PHE A 13 23.99 16.16 16.21
CA PHE A 13 23.30 14.92 15.84
C PHE A 13 21.81 15.21 15.76
N GLY A 14 21.36 15.45 14.53
CA GLY A 14 19.96 15.46 14.19
C GLY A 14 19.36 14.09 14.49
N LEU A 15 18.27 14.08 15.24
CA LEU A 15 17.37 12.94 15.28
C LEU A 15 16.62 12.93 13.94
N VAL A 16 17.33 12.42 12.92
CA VAL A 16 16.73 11.78 11.76
C VAL A 16 15.84 10.68 12.33
N SER A 17 14.55 10.97 12.42
CA SER A 17 13.53 9.95 12.63
C SER A 17 13.65 8.97 11.48
N CYS A 18 14.36 7.86 11.72
CA CYS A 18 14.34 6.70 10.86
C CYS A 18 12.91 6.15 10.87
N GLY A 19 12.10 6.66 9.94
CA GLY A 19 10.84 6.08 9.52
C GLY A 19 11.10 4.63 9.12
N LYS A 20 10.92 3.72 10.07
CA LYS A 20 10.87 2.29 9.80
C LYS A 20 9.57 2.00 9.07
N VAL A 21 9.54 2.29 7.77
CA VAL A 21 8.70 1.51 6.85
C VAL A 21 9.31 0.12 6.80
N LYS A 22 8.83 -0.76 7.68
CA LYS A 22 9.12 -2.19 7.57
C LYS A 22 8.32 -2.71 6.38
N ASN A 23 8.96 -2.80 5.22
CA ASN A 23 8.55 -3.81 4.24
C ASN A 23 9.44 -5.04 4.48
N SER A 24 8.97 -5.94 5.35
CA SER A 24 9.61 -7.23 5.54
C SER A 24 9.05 -8.18 4.49
N SER A 25 9.70 -8.28 3.34
CA SER A 25 9.44 -9.36 2.39
C SER A 25 10.15 -10.62 2.88
N SER A 26 9.54 -11.33 3.85
CA SER A 26 9.94 -12.69 4.20
C SER A 26 9.21 -13.64 3.26
N SER A 27 9.95 -14.16 2.29
CA SER A 27 9.51 -15.11 1.28
C SER A 27 9.08 -16.43 1.92
N ASP A 28 7.82 -16.84 1.71
CA ASP A 28 7.40 -18.24 1.68
C ASP A 28 6.09 -18.40 0.90
N GLY A 29 6.12 -19.19 -0.18
CA GLY A 29 4.97 -19.97 -0.65
C GLY A 29 3.92 -19.30 -1.55
N GLY A 30 4.33 -18.74 -2.70
CA GLY A 30 3.41 -18.33 -3.76
C GLY A 30 3.88 -17.03 -4.38
N SER A 31 4.71 -17.09 -5.42
CA SER A 31 5.29 -15.90 -6.03
C SER A 31 4.22 -15.10 -6.76
N VAL A 32 3.56 -14.19 -6.06
CA VAL A 32 2.77 -13.13 -6.69
C VAL A 32 3.78 -12.28 -7.47
N VAL A 33 3.84 -12.48 -8.79
CA VAL A 33 4.76 -11.72 -9.64
C VAL A 33 4.27 -10.27 -9.70
N GLY A 34 4.99 -9.35 -9.06
CA GLY A 34 4.73 -7.92 -9.11
C GLY A 34 5.55 -7.11 -8.09
N THR A 35 5.34 -5.79 -8.05
CA THR A 35 6.02 -4.90 -7.10
C THR A 35 5.58 -5.20 -5.66
N ALA A 36 6.35 -4.78 -4.66
CA ALA A 36 5.99 -5.00 -3.26
C ALA A 36 4.61 -4.42 -2.91
N GLU A 37 4.29 -3.26 -3.48
CA GLU A 37 3.00 -2.59 -3.30
C GLU A 37 1.86 -3.42 -3.88
N PHE A 38 2.06 -4.05 -5.03
CA PHE A 38 1.07 -4.95 -5.61
C PHE A 38 0.88 -6.21 -4.76
N VAL A 39 1.94 -6.75 -4.16
CA VAL A 39 1.82 -7.91 -3.25
C VAL A 39 0.93 -7.57 -2.06
N SER A 40 1.19 -6.44 -1.38
CA SER A 40 0.35 -5.99 -0.27
C SER A 40 -1.11 -5.73 -0.69
N ALA A 41 -1.32 -5.04 -1.80
CA ALA A 41 -2.66 -4.82 -2.33
C ALA A 41 -3.35 -6.14 -2.74
N ARG A 42 -2.58 -7.11 -3.26
CA ARG A 42 -3.10 -8.43 -3.65
C ARG A 42 -3.59 -9.23 -2.46
N ASP A 43 -2.92 -9.18 -1.32
CA ASP A 43 -3.36 -9.89 -0.11
C ASP A 43 -4.71 -9.36 0.38
N ILE A 44 -4.90 -8.03 0.32
CA ILE A 44 -6.18 -7.41 0.66
C ILE A 44 -7.26 -7.78 -0.36
N ILE A 45 -6.97 -7.69 -1.66
CA ILE A 45 -7.90 -8.10 -2.71
C ILE A 45 -8.30 -9.57 -2.53
N GLY A 46 -7.31 -10.42 -2.22
CA GLY A 46 -7.46 -11.85 -1.96
C GLY A 46 -8.46 -12.14 -0.85
N THR A 47 -8.34 -11.44 0.26
CA THR A 47 -9.12 -11.68 1.48
C THR A 47 -10.45 -10.93 1.52
N LYS A 48 -10.55 -9.75 0.91
CA LYS A 48 -11.72 -8.85 1.01
C LYS A 48 -12.60 -8.80 -0.23
N CYS A 49 -12.06 -9.15 -1.40
CA CYS A 49 -12.76 -8.93 -2.67
C CYS A 49 -13.12 -10.22 -3.41
N LEU A 50 -12.29 -11.26 -3.34
CA LEU A 50 -12.43 -12.44 -4.20
C LEU A 50 -13.68 -13.30 -3.93
N SER A 51 -14.31 -13.17 -2.77
CA SER A 51 -15.57 -13.89 -2.48
C SER A 51 -16.70 -13.52 -3.43
N CYS A 52 -16.74 -12.27 -3.91
CA CYS A 52 -17.69 -11.81 -4.93
C CYS A 52 -17.04 -11.54 -6.29
N HIS A 53 -15.72 -11.33 -6.32
CA HIS A 53 -14.95 -11.04 -7.53
C HIS A 53 -13.97 -12.17 -7.87
N SER A 54 -14.47 -13.41 -7.91
CA SER A 54 -13.63 -14.62 -8.07
C SER A 54 -12.75 -14.59 -9.32
N THR A 55 -13.20 -13.96 -10.41
CA THR A 55 -12.41 -13.78 -11.65
C THR A 55 -11.10 -13.01 -11.43
N TRP A 56 -11.03 -12.14 -10.41
CA TRP A 56 -9.82 -11.37 -10.12
C TRP A 56 -8.70 -12.20 -9.50
N SER A 57 -8.98 -13.43 -9.04
CA SER A 57 -7.99 -14.35 -8.49
C SER A 57 -6.85 -14.64 -9.47
N ALA A 58 -7.15 -14.66 -10.78
CA ALA A 58 -6.18 -14.90 -11.84
C ALA A 58 -5.54 -13.63 -12.42
N TYR A 59 -5.97 -12.44 -12.00
CA TYR A 59 -5.46 -11.19 -12.57
C TYR A 59 -4.06 -10.90 -12.04
N SER A 60 -3.14 -10.50 -12.92
CA SER A 60 -1.91 -9.80 -12.57
C SER A 60 -2.17 -8.30 -12.31
N SER A 61 -1.13 -7.55 -11.95
CA SER A 61 -1.23 -6.08 -11.82
C SER A 61 -1.60 -5.45 -13.16
N ASP A 62 -1.00 -5.92 -14.25
CA ASP A 62 -1.29 -5.44 -15.59
C ASP A 62 -2.71 -5.79 -16.04
N ASP A 63 -3.27 -6.91 -15.59
CA ASP A 63 -4.66 -7.26 -15.93
C ASP A 63 -5.66 -6.29 -15.32
N PHE A 64 -5.44 -5.84 -14.08
CA PHE A 64 -6.26 -4.79 -13.48
C PHE A 64 -6.23 -3.48 -14.30
N VAL A 65 -5.06 -3.13 -14.85
CA VAL A 65 -4.91 -1.95 -15.72
C VAL A 65 -5.57 -2.18 -17.07
N LYS A 66 -5.30 -3.31 -17.75
CA LYS A 66 -5.86 -3.66 -19.07
C LYS A 66 -7.39 -3.75 -19.03
N LYS A 67 -7.97 -4.16 -17.90
CA LYS A 67 -9.43 -4.22 -17.70
C LYS A 67 -10.04 -2.88 -17.29
N GLY A 68 -9.25 -1.82 -17.14
CA GLY A 68 -9.73 -0.48 -16.77
C GLY A 68 -10.19 -0.36 -15.32
N LEU A 69 -9.86 -1.33 -14.46
CA LEU A 69 -10.21 -1.29 -13.04
C LEU A 69 -9.26 -0.38 -12.25
N VAL A 70 -8.02 -0.27 -12.73
CA VAL A 70 -6.98 0.58 -12.18
C VAL A 70 -6.38 1.46 -13.27
N PHE A 71 -6.24 2.74 -12.97
CA PHE A 71 -5.55 3.73 -13.78
C PHE A 71 -4.23 4.10 -13.11
N LYS A 72 -3.12 3.92 -13.83
CA LYS A 72 -1.76 4.13 -13.34
C LYS A 72 -1.59 5.53 -12.75
N GLY A 73 -1.04 5.61 -11.54
CA GLY A 73 -0.84 6.87 -10.83
C GLY A 73 -2.12 7.62 -10.43
N SER A 74 -3.31 7.04 -10.65
CA SER A 74 -4.57 7.77 -10.51
C SER A 74 -5.67 6.97 -9.80
N PRO A 75 -5.68 6.98 -8.46
CA PRO A 75 -6.75 6.38 -7.65
C PRO A 75 -8.12 6.99 -7.94
N ALA A 76 -8.16 8.29 -8.25
CA ALA A 76 -9.41 8.99 -8.60
C ALA A 76 -10.08 8.48 -9.87
N ASN A 77 -9.30 7.98 -10.83
CA ASN A 77 -9.80 7.41 -12.08
C ASN A 77 -9.88 5.87 -12.03
N SER A 78 -9.54 5.25 -10.89
CA SER A 78 -9.52 3.80 -10.73
C SER A 78 -10.83 3.32 -10.12
N THR A 79 -11.67 2.63 -10.90
CA THR A 79 -12.95 2.08 -10.40
C THR A 79 -12.75 1.16 -9.19
N LEU A 80 -11.67 0.40 -9.14
CA LEU A 80 -11.34 -0.44 -7.98
C LEU A 80 -11.29 0.39 -6.69
N TYR A 81 -10.66 1.57 -6.73
CA TYR A 81 -10.47 2.41 -5.55
C TYR A 81 -11.69 3.27 -5.22
N THR A 82 -12.32 3.88 -6.24
CA THR A 82 -13.49 4.75 -6.03
C THR A 82 -14.70 4.01 -5.49
N ARG A 83 -14.79 2.69 -5.72
CA ARG A 83 -15.87 1.85 -5.20
C ARG A 83 -15.67 1.42 -3.75
N ILE A 84 -14.47 1.57 -3.18
CA ILE A 84 -14.21 1.22 -1.78
C ILE A 84 -14.95 2.20 -0.85
N ARG A 85 -15.80 1.67 0.03
CA ARG A 85 -16.46 2.43 1.08
C ARG A 85 -15.41 2.99 2.04
N GLY A 86 -15.46 4.30 2.30
CA GLY A 86 -14.48 4.98 3.15
C GLY A 86 -13.18 5.38 2.44
N ASN A 87 -13.15 5.34 1.10
CA ASN A 87 -12.06 5.96 0.34
C ASN A 87 -11.94 7.47 0.65
N ASP A 88 -10.78 8.04 0.36
CA ASP A 88 -10.42 9.42 0.70
C ASP A 88 -10.58 10.42 -0.46
N LEU A 89 -11.37 10.09 -1.49
CA LEU A 89 -11.58 10.95 -2.66
C LEU A 89 -12.86 11.78 -2.59
N GLY A 90 -13.62 11.68 -1.50
CA GLY A 90 -14.90 12.37 -1.37
C GLY A 90 -16.02 11.78 -2.25
N VAL A 91 -15.80 10.60 -2.85
CA VAL A 91 -16.83 9.86 -3.59
C VAL A 91 -17.35 8.69 -2.75
N ALA A 92 -18.67 8.50 -2.73
CA ALA A 92 -19.28 7.43 -1.97
C ALA A 92 -19.03 6.06 -2.65
N GLY A 93 -18.21 5.22 -2.02
CA GLY A 93 -18.04 3.82 -2.40
C GLY A 93 -19.09 2.91 -1.73
N ASP A 94 -19.42 1.81 -2.38
CA ASP A 94 -20.41 0.83 -1.93
C ASP A 94 -19.83 -0.58 -1.69
N MET A 95 -18.53 -0.79 -1.99
CA MET A 95 -17.82 -2.05 -1.78
C MET A 95 -17.04 -2.05 -0.45
N PRO A 96 -16.98 -3.19 0.27
CA PRO A 96 -17.59 -4.47 -0.10
C PRO A 96 -19.08 -4.54 0.31
N THR A 97 -19.89 -5.22 -0.51
CA THR A 97 -21.34 -5.37 -0.27
C THR A 97 -21.62 -6.48 0.75
N GLY A 98 -22.37 -6.17 1.81
CA GLY A 98 -22.74 -7.17 2.84
C GLY A 98 -21.56 -7.69 3.68
N GLN A 99 -20.38 -7.09 3.54
CA GLN A 99 -19.17 -7.44 4.27
C GLN A 99 -18.64 -6.25 5.07
N PRO A 100 -17.83 -6.48 6.11
CA PRO A 100 -17.17 -5.40 6.84
C PRO A 100 -16.31 -4.52 5.92
N ASN A 101 -16.21 -3.24 6.28
CA ASN A 101 -15.35 -2.30 5.57
C ASN A 101 -13.89 -2.70 5.66
N LEU A 102 -13.11 -2.29 4.66
CA LEU A 102 -11.65 -2.24 4.78
C LEU A 102 -11.27 -1.21 5.87
N SER A 103 -10.21 -1.52 6.60
CA SER A 103 -9.56 -0.57 7.49
C SER A 103 -8.84 0.53 6.71
N LEU A 104 -8.58 1.66 7.36
CA LEU A 104 -7.84 2.76 6.73
C LEU A 104 -6.43 2.37 6.27
N ALA A 105 -5.79 1.40 6.92
CA ALA A 105 -4.49 0.89 6.53
C ALA A 105 -4.58 0.11 5.20
N GLU A 106 -5.56 -0.80 5.10
CA GLU A 106 -5.81 -1.59 3.88
C GLU A 106 -6.16 -0.69 2.69
N ILE A 107 -7.00 0.34 2.90
CA ILE A 107 -7.33 1.32 1.85
C ILE A 107 -6.06 2.04 1.37
N LYS A 108 -5.16 2.42 2.27
CA LYS A 108 -3.90 3.09 1.92
C LYS A 108 -2.95 2.18 1.14
N GLU A 109 -2.90 0.89 1.42
CA GLU A 109 -2.06 -0.06 0.67
C GLU A 109 -2.54 -0.21 -0.77
N ILE A 110 -3.86 -0.31 -0.99
CA ILE A 110 -4.44 -0.30 -2.34
C ILE A 110 -4.14 1.02 -3.05
N LYS A 111 -4.27 2.17 -2.36
CA LYS A 111 -3.95 3.48 -2.93
C LYS A 111 -2.47 3.60 -3.31
N ALA A 112 -1.59 3.11 -2.43
CA ALA A 112 -0.14 3.16 -2.62
C ALA A 112 0.27 2.36 -3.85
N TRP A 113 -0.29 1.15 -4.03
CA TRP A 113 -0.10 0.38 -5.25
C TRP A 113 -0.55 1.12 -6.50
N ILE A 114 -1.76 1.69 -6.52
CA ILE A 114 -2.24 2.42 -7.70
C ILE A 114 -1.33 3.61 -8.03
N ASN A 115 -0.84 4.32 -7.02
CA ASN A 115 0.08 5.45 -7.19
C ASN A 115 1.48 5.04 -7.65
N SER A 116 1.92 3.81 -7.39
CA SER A 116 3.25 3.32 -7.78
C SER A 116 3.31 2.73 -9.20
N LEU A 117 2.17 2.61 -9.88
CA LEU A 117 2.05 2.05 -11.25
C LEU A 117 2.45 3.00 -12.37
#